data_AF-A0A2Y9JXC8-F1
#
_entry.id   AF-A0A2Y9JXC8-F1
#
_cell.length_a   1.000
_cell.length_b   1.000
_cell.length_c   1.000
_cell.angle_alpha   90.00
_cell.angle_beta   90.00
_cell.angle_gamma   90.00
#
_symmetry.space_group_name_H-M   'P 1'
#
loop_
_entity.id
_entity.type
_entity.pdbx_description
1 polymer ?
#
loop_
_entity_poly.entity_id
_entity_poly.type
_entity_poly.pdbx_seq_one_letter_code
_entity_poly.pdbx_strand_id
1 'polypeptide(L)'
;MPNRRASRNAYYFFVQEKIPELRRRGLPVARVADAIPYCSADWAKPVSTPLKWPGMLVPRQNVSPPDISNLSLKSDQALLGGIFYFLNIFSHGELPPHCAQRFLPCEIGCVKYSLQEGIMADFHRFINPGEIPRGFRFHCQAASDSSHKIPISNFESGHDQAAVLQNLYRFIHPNPGNWPPIYCKSDDRARVNWCLKHMAKTSKIRQDLELLTVEDLVVGIYQQKFLKEPSKTWVRSLLDVAMWDYSSNTRCKWHEENDILFCALAVCKKIAYCISNSLATLFGIQLTETHVPLQDYQASNSVTPKMVVLDAGRYQKLKVGSPGFSHFSPSNQEQRPNTPTGDYPSGVRISGQNSSVRGRGITRLLESISNSSSNIHRFANCETALSPYMSQKDGYKSFSSLS
;
A
#
# COMPACT_ATOMS: atom_id res chain seq x y z
N MET A 1 16.77 -39.26 -19.36
CA MET A 1 16.19 -37.95 -19.76
C MET A 1 15.69 -37.24 -18.50
N PRO A 2 15.84 -35.90 -18.37
CA PRO A 2 15.36 -35.16 -17.20
C PRO A 2 13.82 -35.09 -17.18
N ASN A 3 13.22 -35.42 -16.04
CA ASN A 3 11.77 -35.55 -15.91
C ASN A 3 11.12 -34.16 -15.84
N ARG A 4 10.46 -33.72 -16.93
CA ARG A 4 9.69 -32.46 -16.98
C ARG A 4 8.54 -32.53 -15.98
N ARG A 5 8.71 -31.93 -14.79
CA ARG A 5 7.58 -31.60 -13.90
C ARG A 5 6.59 -30.73 -14.68
N ALA A 6 5.41 -31.28 -14.98
CA ALA A 6 4.38 -30.55 -15.71
C ALA A 6 4.01 -29.26 -14.98
N SER A 7 4.04 -28.13 -15.69
CA SER A 7 3.60 -26.84 -15.15
C SER A 7 2.10 -26.89 -14.87
N ARG A 8 1.72 -26.78 -13.59
CA ARG A 8 0.31 -26.73 -13.17
C ARG A 8 -0.31 -25.45 -13.71
N ASN A 9 -1.15 -25.59 -14.74
CA ASN A 9 -1.88 -24.49 -15.36
C ASN A 9 -3.23 -24.25 -14.66
N ALA A 10 -3.96 -23.19 -15.05
CA ALA A 10 -5.25 -22.85 -14.45
C ALA A 10 -6.27 -24.01 -14.54
N TYR A 11 -6.24 -24.79 -15.62
CA TYR A 11 -7.11 -25.96 -15.79
C TYR A 11 -6.82 -27.04 -14.74
N TYR A 12 -5.55 -27.36 -14.46
CA TYR A 12 -5.17 -28.33 -13.41
C TYR A 12 -5.80 -27.98 -12.05
N PHE A 13 -5.76 -26.70 -11.66
CA PHE A 13 -6.33 -26.25 -10.39
C PHE A 13 -7.87 -26.27 -10.39
N PHE A 14 -8.53 -25.89 -11.50
CA PHE A 14 -9.98 -26.03 -11.65
C PHE A 14 -10.45 -27.50 -11.55
N VAL A 15 -9.74 -28.40 -12.22
CA VAL A 15 -10.04 -29.85 -12.16
C VAL A 15 -9.85 -30.38 -10.74
N GLN A 16 -8.79 -29.95 -10.04
CA GLN A 16 -8.54 -30.30 -8.63
C GLN A 16 -9.66 -29.80 -7.69
N GLU A 17 -10.17 -28.58 -7.91
CA GLU A 17 -11.28 -28.00 -7.15
C GLU A 17 -12.61 -28.76 -7.34
N LYS A 18 -12.84 -29.37 -8.52
CA LYS A 18 -14.05 -30.17 -8.78
C LYS A 18 -14.04 -31.56 -8.16
N ILE A 19 -12.89 -32.14 -7.78
CA ILE A 19 -12.81 -33.51 -7.23
C ILE A 19 -13.80 -33.76 -6.06
N PRO A 20 -13.93 -32.89 -5.03
CA PRO A 20 -14.87 -33.10 -3.93
C PRO A 20 -16.36 -32.96 -4.31
N GLU A 21 -16.68 -32.29 -5.42
CA GLU A 21 -18.04 -32.27 -5.97
C GLU A 21 -18.33 -33.55 -6.77
N LEU A 22 -17.41 -33.96 -7.64
CA LEU A 22 -17.54 -35.18 -8.45
C LEU A 22 -17.66 -36.44 -7.55
N ARG A 23 -16.90 -36.50 -6.45
CA ARG A 23 -17.02 -37.56 -5.44
C ARG A 23 -18.38 -37.56 -4.73
N ARG A 24 -18.91 -36.39 -4.34
CA ARG A 24 -20.27 -36.28 -3.77
C ARG A 24 -21.37 -36.68 -4.76
N ARG A 25 -21.10 -36.59 -6.07
CA ARG A 25 -21.95 -37.07 -7.16
C ARG A 25 -21.73 -38.56 -7.50
N GLY A 26 -20.98 -39.31 -6.68
CA GLY A 26 -20.74 -40.74 -6.86
C GLY A 26 -19.76 -41.10 -7.99
N LEU A 27 -19.07 -40.13 -8.59
CA LEU A 27 -18.17 -40.39 -9.73
C LEU A 27 -16.81 -40.95 -9.27
N PRO A 28 -16.23 -41.93 -10.01
CA PRO A 28 -15.02 -42.65 -9.61
C PRO A 28 -13.74 -41.81 -9.83
N VAL A 29 -13.54 -40.79 -8.99
CA VAL A 29 -12.51 -39.77 -9.17
C VAL A 29 -11.47 -39.81 -8.04
N ALA A 30 -10.38 -40.56 -8.24
CA ALA A 30 -9.29 -40.67 -7.25
C ALA A 30 -8.28 -39.51 -7.35
N ARG A 31 -7.97 -39.05 -8.57
CA ARG A 31 -6.91 -38.08 -8.90
C ARG A 31 -7.38 -37.08 -9.96
N VAL A 32 -6.57 -36.04 -10.21
CA VAL A 32 -6.84 -34.99 -11.21
C VAL A 32 -7.04 -35.56 -12.62
N ALA A 33 -6.27 -36.57 -13.04
CA ALA A 33 -6.42 -37.18 -14.36
C ALA A 33 -7.83 -37.78 -14.56
N ASP A 34 -8.32 -38.48 -13.55
CA ASP A 34 -9.62 -39.16 -13.55
C ASP A 34 -10.81 -38.14 -13.54
N ALA A 35 -10.56 -36.89 -13.11
CA ALA A 35 -11.53 -35.80 -13.14
C ALA A 35 -11.62 -35.06 -14.50
N ILE A 36 -10.58 -35.14 -15.34
CA ILE A 36 -10.51 -34.39 -16.61
C ILE A 36 -11.74 -34.60 -17.52
N PRO A 37 -12.24 -35.83 -17.77
CA PRO A 37 -13.38 -36.04 -18.67
C PRO A 37 -14.65 -35.30 -18.23
N TYR A 38 -14.91 -35.26 -16.93
CA TYR A 38 -16.06 -34.56 -16.34
C TYR A 38 -15.91 -33.05 -16.32
N CYS A 39 -14.66 -32.55 -16.21
CA CYS A 39 -14.34 -31.13 -16.11
C CYS A 39 -14.18 -30.42 -17.46
N SER A 40 -13.76 -31.11 -18.52
CA SER A 40 -13.49 -30.50 -19.84
C SER A 40 -14.68 -29.71 -20.39
N ALA A 41 -15.89 -30.28 -20.31
CA ALA A 41 -17.11 -29.62 -20.77
C ALA A 41 -17.51 -28.41 -19.90
N ASP A 42 -17.30 -28.47 -18.58
CA ASP A 42 -17.61 -27.36 -17.67
C ASP A 42 -16.57 -26.23 -17.70
N TRP A 43 -15.36 -26.51 -18.16
CA TRP A 43 -14.30 -25.55 -18.46
C TRP A 43 -14.49 -24.88 -19.83
N ALA A 44 -14.93 -25.65 -20.84
CA ALA A 44 -15.16 -25.14 -22.19
C ALA A 44 -16.44 -24.29 -22.34
N LYS A 45 -17.34 -24.31 -21.35
CA LYS A 45 -18.51 -23.41 -21.33
C LYS A 45 -18.04 -21.95 -21.27
N PRO A 46 -18.37 -21.10 -22.26
CA PRO A 46 -18.00 -19.70 -22.23
C PRO A 46 -18.67 -19.00 -21.03
N VAL A 47 -17.94 -18.11 -20.38
CA VAL A 47 -18.51 -17.26 -19.32
C VAL A 47 -19.61 -16.40 -19.95
N SER A 48 -20.84 -16.49 -19.44
CA SER A 48 -22.02 -15.77 -19.95
C SER A 48 -22.02 -14.28 -19.60
N THR A 49 -20.85 -13.64 -19.60
CA THR A 49 -20.68 -12.19 -19.66
C THR A 49 -20.71 -11.74 -21.11
N PRO A 50 -21.59 -10.81 -21.52
CA PRO A 50 -21.61 -10.31 -22.89
C PRO A 50 -20.27 -9.69 -23.29
N LEU A 51 -19.56 -10.35 -24.21
CA LEU A 51 -18.32 -9.85 -24.78
C LEU A 51 -18.64 -8.65 -25.69
N LYS A 52 -18.63 -7.44 -25.14
CA LYS A 52 -18.58 -6.23 -25.95
C LYS A 52 -17.28 -6.24 -26.74
N TRP A 53 -17.42 -6.10 -28.06
CA TRP A 53 -16.28 -6.00 -28.98
C TRP A 53 -15.37 -4.82 -28.63
N PRO A 54 -14.08 -4.87 -28.99
CA PRO A 54 -13.13 -3.81 -28.68
C PRO A 54 -13.49 -2.53 -29.43
N GLY A 55 -14.20 -1.63 -28.76
CA GLY A 55 -14.17 -0.22 -29.11
C GLY A 55 -12.71 0.26 -29.08
N MET A 56 -12.35 1.15 -30.00
CA MET A 56 -10.98 1.66 -30.16
C MET A 56 -10.40 2.12 -28.82
N LEU A 57 -9.09 1.93 -28.64
CA LEU A 57 -8.35 2.44 -27.49
C LEU A 57 -8.47 3.96 -27.44
N VAL A 58 -9.45 4.45 -26.67
CA VAL A 58 -9.58 5.86 -26.34
C VAL A 58 -8.26 6.27 -25.66
N PRO A 59 -7.57 7.32 -26.15
CA PRO A 59 -6.37 7.81 -25.49
C PRO A 59 -6.65 8.07 -24.00
N ARG A 60 -5.65 7.88 -23.13
CA ARG A 60 -5.79 8.29 -21.73
C ARG A 60 -6.25 9.74 -21.70
N GLN A 61 -7.49 9.98 -21.27
CA GLN A 61 -7.93 11.34 -21.00
C GLN A 61 -6.97 11.89 -19.94
N ASN A 62 -6.32 13.00 -20.27
CA ASN A 62 -5.66 13.82 -19.27
C ASN A 62 -6.78 14.35 -18.37
N VAL A 63 -7.06 13.63 -17.29
CA VAL A 63 -7.91 14.12 -16.22
C VAL A 63 -7.26 15.41 -15.73
N SER A 64 -7.97 16.52 -15.88
CA SER A 64 -7.55 17.82 -15.33
C SER A 64 -7.11 17.64 -13.88
N PRO A 65 -6.14 18.43 -13.37
CA PRO A 65 -5.90 18.46 -11.93
C PRO A 65 -7.23 18.68 -11.21
N PRO A 66 -7.54 17.92 -10.15
CA PRO A 66 -8.81 18.02 -9.45
C PRO A 66 -8.99 19.47 -8.98
N ASP A 67 -10.21 19.99 -9.11
CA ASP A 67 -10.48 21.40 -8.80
C ASP A 67 -10.32 21.66 -7.29
N ILE A 68 -9.16 22.21 -6.94
CA ILE A 68 -8.74 22.45 -5.55
C ILE A 68 -9.60 23.54 -4.88
N SER A 69 -10.43 24.28 -5.64
CA SER A 69 -11.32 25.30 -5.07
C SER A 69 -12.41 24.73 -4.15
N ASN A 70 -12.76 23.44 -4.30
CA ASN A 70 -13.66 22.74 -3.37
C ASN A 70 -13.03 22.52 -1.98
N LEU A 71 -11.70 22.55 -1.85
CA LEU A 71 -11.03 22.66 -0.54
C LEU A 71 -11.14 24.09 -0.02
N SER A 72 -12.34 24.48 0.43
CA SER A 72 -12.66 25.77 1.08
C SER A 72 -12.05 25.90 2.50
N LEU A 73 -10.80 25.49 2.65
CA LEU A 73 -9.94 25.64 3.82
C LEU A 73 -9.47 27.10 3.92
N LYS A 74 -10.38 27.97 4.38
CA LYS A 74 -10.20 29.44 4.37
C LYS A 74 -9.37 29.99 5.53
N SER A 75 -8.86 29.15 6.43
CA SER A 75 -7.96 29.55 7.53
C SER A 75 -7.21 28.37 8.14
N ASP A 76 -6.16 28.67 8.92
CA ASP A 76 -5.48 27.70 9.77
C ASP A 76 -6.42 26.96 10.73
N GLN A 77 -7.43 27.65 11.28
CA GLN A 77 -8.43 27.01 12.15
C GLN A 77 -9.31 26.01 11.39
N ALA A 78 -9.60 26.26 10.10
CA ALA A 78 -10.31 25.31 9.25
C ALA A 78 -9.46 24.08 8.87
N LEU A 79 -8.13 24.22 8.82
CA LEU A 79 -7.19 23.10 8.68
C LEU A 79 -7.12 22.26 9.96
N LEU A 80 -6.97 22.92 11.11
CA LEU A 80 -6.84 22.26 12.43
C LEU A 80 -8.11 21.50 12.84
N GLY A 81 -9.27 22.17 12.76
CA GLY A 81 -10.58 21.56 13.01
C GLY A 81 -11.12 20.73 11.83
N GLY A 82 -10.35 20.58 10.75
CA GLY A 82 -10.74 19.84 9.57
C GLY A 82 -10.85 18.34 9.84
N ILE A 83 -12.00 17.75 9.52
CA ILE A 83 -12.24 16.30 9.63
C ILE A 83 -11.98 15.66 8.27
N PHE A 84 -11.02 14.74 8.23
CA PHE A 84 -10.63 13.98 7.05
C PHE A 84 -10.93 12.49 7.26
N TYR A 85 -11.36 11.80 6.21
CA TYR A 85 -11.63 10.36 6.24
C TYR A 85 -10.68 9.62 5.30
N PHE A 86 -9.69 8.92 5.84
CA PHE A 86 -8.78 8.09 5.04
C PHE A 86 -9.38 6.69 4.87
N LEU A 87 -9.53 6.23 3.64
CA LEU A 87 -10.20 4.98 3.27
C LEU A 87 -9.28 4.08 2.44
N ASN A 88 -9.26 2.79 2.76
CA ASN A 88 -8.69 1.75 1.91
C ASN A 88 -9.59 0.50 1.89
N ILE A 89 -9.61 -0.18 0.75
CA ILE A 89 -10.27 -1.46 0.54
C ILE A 89 -9.22 -2.39 -0.06
N PHE A 90 -9.01 -3.58 0.49
CA PHE A 90 -8.23 -4.64 -0.18
C PHE A 90 -9.14 -5.58 -0.99
N SER A 91 -8.55 -6.25 -1.98
CA SER A 91 -9.19 -7.28 -2.77
C SER A 91 -8.28 -8.50 -2.92
N HIS A 92 -8.87 -9.67 -3.17
CA HIS A 92 -8.16 -10.91 -3.53
C HIS A 92 -7.53 -10.83 -4.94
N GLY A 93 -6.75 -9.78 -5.22
CA GLY A 93 -6.14 -9.50 -6.52
C GLY A 93 -6.99 -8.63 -7.45
N GLU A 94 -6.48 -8.47 -8.67
CA GLU A 94 -7.03 -7.66 -9.75
C GLU A 94 -7.19 -8.55 -11.00
N LEU A 95 -8.44 -8.87 -11.37
CA LEU A 95 -8.75 -9.76 -12.50
C LEU A 95 -8.63 -9.01 -13.84
N PRO A 96 -8.41 -9.65 -14.99
CA PRO A 96 -8.18 -8.97 -16.26
C PRO A 96 -9.26 -7.92 -16.64
N PRO A 97 -8.94 -6.86 -17.40
CA PRO A 97 -9.85 -5.72 -17.61
C PRO A 97 -11.20 -6.06 -18.27
N HIS A 98 -11.29 -7.19 -18.98
CA HIS A 98 -12.51 -7.71 -19.59
C HIS A 98 -13.39 -8.52 -18.62
N CYS A 99 -12.94 -8.78 -17.39
CA CYS A 99 -13.74 -9.44 -16.36
C CYS A 99 -14.75 -8.45 -15.76
N ALA A 100 -16.02 -8.85 -15.66
CA ALA A 100 -17.07 -8.04 -15.04
C ALA A 100 -16.80 -7.73 -13.54
N GLN A 101 -15.93 -8.52 -12.89
CA GLN A 101 -15.45 -8.34 -11.53
C GLN A 101 -13.95 -8.01 -11.55
N ARG A 102 -13.58 -6.76 -11.87
CA ARG A 102 -12.17 -6.31 -11.93
C ARG A 102 -11.44 -6.50 -10.59
N PHE A 103 -12.14 -6.37 -9.48
CA PHE A 103 -11.63 -6.64 -8.14
C PHE A 103 -12.62 -7.49 -7.34
N LEU A 104 -12.14 -8.18 -6.30
CA LEU A 104 -12.93 -8.99 -5.38
C LEU A 104 -12.70 -8.49 -3.93
N PRO A 105 -13.49 -7.52 -3.42
CA PRO A 105 -13.22 -6.86 -2.15
C PRO A 105 -13.26 -7.87 -0.98
N CYS A 106 -12.24 -7.83 -0.12
CA CYS A 106 -12.05 -8.76 1.00
C CYS A 106 -11.92 -8.06 2.37
N GLU A 107 -11.57 -6.78 2.39
CA GLU A 107 -11.37 -5.99 3.61
C GLU A 107 -11.60 -4.51 3.33
N ILE A 108 -12.15 -3.78 4.30
CA ILE A 108 -12.22 -2.32 4.30
C ILE A 108 -11.73 -1.75 5.64
N GLY A 109 -10.96 -0.67 5.56
CA GLY A 109 -10.54 0.15 6.68
C GLY A 109 -10.84 1.62 6.39
N CYS A 110 -11.32 2.34 7.38
CA CYS A 110 -11.46 3.79 7.35
C CYS A 110 -11.02 4.37 8.71
N VAL A 111 -10.39 5.54 8.72
CA VAL A 111 -10.18 6.32 9.95
C VAL A 111 -10.76 7.71 9.80
N LYS A 112 -11.35 8.23 10.87
CA LYS A 112 -11.73 9.62 11.03
C LYS A 112 -10.56 10.34 11.70
N TYR A 113 -10.07 11.40 11.09
CA TYR A 113 -8.85 12.09 11.48
C TYR A 113 -9.06 13.61 11.52
N SER A 114 -8.37 14.30 12.42
CA SER A 114 -8.09 15.74 12.30
C SER A 114 -6.62 15.99 12.62
N LEU A 115 -6.08 17.13 12.16
CA LEU A 115 -4.69 17.47 12.48
C LEU A 115 -4.48 17.85 13.96
N GLN A 116 -5.56 18.24 14.65
CA GLN A 116 -5.56 18.67 16.06
C GLN A 116 -5.72 17.53 17.08
N GLU A 117 -6.52 16.51 16.76
CA GLU A 117 -6.85 15.39 17.65
C GLU A 117 -6.17 14.06 17.23
N GLY A 118 -5.55 14.02 16.06
CA GLY A 118 -5.07 12.79 15.43
C GLY A 118 -6.23 11.90 14.97
N ILE A 119 -6.09 10.59 15.16
CA ILE A 119 -7.13 9.60 14.86
C ILE A 119 -8.24 9.68 15.92
N MET A 120 -9.42 10.15 15.51
CA MET A 120 -10.60 10.34 16.37
C MET A 120 -11.44 9.06 16.51
N ALA A 121 -11.49 8.24 15.46
CA ALA A 121 -12.22 6.98 15.42
C ALA A 121 -11.75 6.11 14.24
N ASP A 122 -11.98 4.80 14.30
CA ASP A 122 -11.78 3.90 13.15
C ASP A 122 -12.98 2.99 12.86
N PHE A 123 -13.02 2.50 11.62
CA PHE A 123 -13.99 1.56 11.09
C PHE A 123 -13.24 0.48 10.30
N HIS A 124 -13.48 -0.78 10.65
CA HIS A 124 -12.89 -1.92 9.95
C HIS A 124 -13.91 -3.03 9.79
N ARG A 125 -13.98 -3.64 8.60
CA ARG A 125 -14.74 -4.87 8.36
C ARG A 125 -14.04 -5.74 7.32
N PHE A 126 -14.10 -7.06 7.52
CA PHE A 126 -13.87 -8.01 6.44
C PHE A 126 -15.11 -8.11 5.54
N ILE A 127 -14.88 -8.37 4.26
CA ILE A 127 -15.90 -8.38 3.21
C ILE A 127 -15.95 -9.78 2.60
N ASN A 128 -17.16 -10.31 2.40
CA ASN A 128 -17.38 -11.47 1.56
C ASN A 128 -17.25 -11.07 0.08
N PRO A 129 -16.27 -11.58 -0.68
CA PRO A 129 -16.04 -11.17 -2.06
C PRO A 129 -17.13 -11.66 -3.04
N GLY A 130 -17.97 -12.62 -2.63
CA GLY A 130 -18.86 -13.35 -3.53
C GLY A 130 -18.14 -14.51 -4.25
N GLU A 131 -18.74 -15.02 -5.33
CA GLU A 131 -18.15 -16.09 -6.12
C GLU A 131 -16.93 -15.61 -6.92
N ILE A 132 -15.79 -16.31 -6.78
CA ILE A 132 -14.61 -16.08 -7.61
C ILE A 132 -14.90 -16.54 -9.05
N PRO A 133 -14.65 -15.71 -10.09
CA PRO A 133 -14.83 -16.11 -11.47
C PRO A 133 -14.01 -17.34 -11.86
N ARG A 134 -14.62 -18.24 -12.63
CA ARG A 134 -14.03 -19.53 -13.03
C ARG A 134 -12.66 -19.33 -13.67
N GLY A 135 -11.68 -20.14 -13.24
CA GLY A 135 -10.29 -20.08 -13.69
C GLY A 135 -9.40 -19.09 -12.93
N PHE A 136 -9.96 -18.11 -12.20
CA PHE A 136 -9.19 -17.08 -11.50
C PHE A 136 -8.79 -17.43 -10.07
N ARG A 137 -9.29 -18.54 -9.51
CA ARG A 137 -8.99 -18.98 -8.12
C ARG A 137 -7.50 -18.99 -7.77
N PHE A 138 -6.65 -19.50 -8.66
CA PHE A 138 -5.19 -19.52 -8.44
C PHE A 138 -4.58 -18.11 -8.37
N HIS A 139 -5.03 -17.19 -9.23
CA HIS A 139 -4.62 -15.78 -9.21
C HIS A 139 -5.04 -15.11 -7.90
N CYS A 140 -6.28 -15.35 -7.45
CA CYS A 140 -6.78 -14.81 -6.19
C CYS A 140 -6.03 -15.33 -4.97
N GLN A 141 -5.66 -16.62 -4.97
CA GLN A 141 -4.85 -17.23 -3.90
C GLN A 141 -3.46 -16.59 -3.86
N ALA A 142 -2.75 -16.54 -5.00
CA ALA A 142 -1.41 -15.96 -5.07
C ALA A 142 -1.37 -14.47 -4.71
N ALA A 143 -2.42 -13.71 -5.06
CA ALA A 143 -2.57 -12.32 -4.64
C ALA A 143 -2.80 -12.19 -3.12
N SER A 144 -3.60 -13.08 -2.52
CA SER A 144 -3.80 -13.13 -1.06
C SER A 144 -2.51 -13.49 -0.33
N ASP A 145 -1.88 -14.60 -0.70
CA ASP A 145 -0.66 -15.15 -0.07
C ASP A 145 0.51 -14.14 -0.04
N SER A 146 0.60 -13.31 -1.09
CA SER A 146 1.62 -12.28 -1.24
C SER A 146 1.24 -10.91 -0.65
N SER A 147 0.05 -10.78 -0.05
CA SER A 147 -0.40 -9.55 0.61
C SER A 147 -1.16 -9.83 1.92
N HIS A 148 -2.49 -9.65 1.94
CA HIS A 148 -3.34 -9.66 3.14
C HIS A 148 -3.58 -11.07 3.74
N LYS A 149 -3.26 -12.14 3.02
CA LYS A 149 -3.46 -13.57 3.36
C LYS A 149 -4.86 -14.03 3.78
N ILE A 150 -5.85 -13.12 3.90
CA ILE A 150 -7.28 -13.42 4.09
C ILE A 150 -7.70 -14.59 3.17
N PRO A 151 -8.21 -15.72 3.72
CA PRO A 151 -8.59 -16.89 2.91
C PRO A 151 -9.62 -16.56 1.84
N ILE A 152 -9.41 -17.05 0.62
CA ILE A 152 -10.29 -16.76 -0.54
C ILE A 152 -11.61 -17.55 -0.53
N SER A 153 -11.87 -18.35 0.50
CA SER A 153 -13.09 -19.15 0.67
C SER A 153 -13.25 -19.53 2.14
N ASN A 154 -14.49 -19.76 2.57
CA ASN A 154 -14.86 -20.20 3.92
C ASN A 154 -14.30 -19.29 5.04
N PHE A 155 -14.14 -18.00 4.77
CA PHE A 155 -13.69 -17.03 5.77
C PHE A 155 -14.89 -16.45 6.53
N GLU A 156 -15.19 -17.03 7.68
CA GLU A 156 -16.42 -16.79 8.46
C GLU A 156 -16.61 -15.33 8.92
N SER A 157 -15.52 -14.57 9.03
CA SER A 157 -15.57 -13.14 9.39
C SER A 157 -15.99 -12.21 8.23
N GLY A 158 -16.15 -12.72 7.00
CA GLY A 158 -16.53 -11.94 5.83
C GLY A 158 -18.00 -11.51 5.83
N HIS A 159 -18.26 -10.22 6.00
CA HIS A 159 -19.61 -9.66 6.02
C HIS A 159 -20.17 -9.36 4.61
N ASP A 160 -21.50 -9.28 4.50
CA ASP A 160 -22.18 -8.84 3.26
C ASP A 160 -21.74 -7.44 2.80
N GLN A 161 -21.61 -7.26 1.48
CA GLN A 161 -21.13 -6.04 0.85
C GLN A 161 -22.05 -4.84 1.04
N ALA A 162 -23.38 -5.03 0.99
CA ALA A 162 -24.33 -3.94 1.20
C ALA A 162 -24.41 -3.54 2.68
N ALA A 163 -24.36 -4.51 3.60
CA ALA A 163 -24.28 -4.27 5.04
C ALA A 163 -22.99 -3.53 5.43
N VAL A 164 -21.84 -3.90 4.85
CA VAL A 164 -20.56 -3.20 5.06
C VAL A 164 -20.64 -1.76 4.54
N LEU A 165 -21.13 -1.54 3.32
CA LEU A 165 -21.26 -0.20 2.74
C LEU A 165 -22.20 0.70 3.57
N GLN A 166 -23.34 0.15 4.03
CA GLN A 166 -24.28 0.90 4.87
C GLN A 166 -23.69 1.29 6.23
N ASN A 167 -22.78 0.47 6.78
CA ASN A 167 -22.08 0.80 8.02
C ASN A 167 -20.94 1.81 7.79
N LEU A 168 -20.27 1.79 6.64
CA LEU A 168 -19.35 2.86 6.23
C LEU A 168 -20.08 4.20 6.11
N TYR A 169 -21.25 4.22 5.46
CA TYR A 169 -22.07 5.43 5.32
C TYR A 169 -22.43 6.02 6.70
N ARG A 170 -22.84 5.18 7.67
CA ARG A 170 -23.10 5.62 9.06
C ARG A 170 -21.87 6.16 9.78
N PHE A 171 -20.68 5.64 9.48
CA PHE A 171 -19.42 6.07 10.10
C PHE A 171 -18.95 7.43 9.59
N ILE A 172 -18.99 7.66 8.26
CA ILE A 172 -18.57 8.94 7.67
C ILE A 172 -19.64 10.04 7.79
N HIS A 173 -20.92 9.66 7.85
CA HIS A 173 -22.07 10.56 7.87
C HIS A 173 -23.04 10.22 9.01
N PRO A 174 -22.65 10.45 10.29
CA PRO A 174 -23.51 10.13 11.44
C PRO A 174 -24.65 11.13 11.67
N ASN A 175 -24.47 12.39 11.24
CA ASN A 175 -25.40 13.51 11.46
C ASN A 175 -25.84 14.10 10.12
N PRO A 176 -27.07 14.66 9.99
CA PRO A 176 -27.51 15.33 8.77
C PRO A 176 -26.57 16.46 8.34
N GLY A 177 -26.22 16.51 7.05
CA GLY A 177 -25.35 17.53 6.49
C GLY A 177 -24.90 17.18 5.06
N ASN A 178 -23.77 17.75 4.64
CA ASN A 178 -23.12 17.38 3.38
C ASN A 178 -22.29 16.10 3.55
N TRP A 179 -22.18 15.28 2.50
CA TRP A 179 -21.26 14.14 2.50
C TRP A 179 -19.80 14.62 2.52
N PRO A 180 -18.96 14.12 3.43
CA PRO A 180 -17.56 14.50 3.46
C PRO A 180 -16.77 13.80 2.34
N PRO A 181 -15.73 14.44 1.77
CA PRO A 181 -14.80 13.78 0.87
C PRO A 181 -14.02 12.67 1.60
N ILE A 182 -13.75 11.59 0.88
CA ILE A 182 -12.96 10.45 1.34
C ILE A 182 -11.65 10.39 0.55
N TYR A 183 -10.55 10.04 1.24
CA TYR A 183 -9.20 10.15 0.72
C TYR A 183 -8.51 8.78 0.71
N CYS A 184 -7.80 8.45 -0.37
CA CYS A 184 -7.02 7.21 -0.50
C CYS A 184 -5.68 7.51 -1.20
N LYS A 185 -4.68 6.60 -1.12
CA LYS A 185 -3.43 6.80 -1.87
C LYS A 185 -3.68 6.69 -3.38
N SER A 186 -2.91 7.40 -4.19
CA SER A 186 -3.14 7.49 -5.65
C SER A 186 -3.19 6.13 -6.33
N ASP A 187 -2.39 5.20 -5.81
CA ASP A 187 -2.16 3.86 -6.36
C ASP A 187 -3.30 2.89 -5.98
N ASP A 188 -3.97 3.16 -4.86
CA ASP A 188 -5.15 2.42 -4.40
C ASP A 188 -6.46 2.92 -5.02
N ARG A 189 -6.50 4.19 -5.46
CA ARG A 189 -7.72 4.89 -5.91
C ARG A 189 -8.54 4.14 -6.96
N ALA A 190 -7.89 3.51 -7.92
CA ALA A 190 -8.58 2.74 -8.97
C ALA A 190 -9.37 1.54 -8.39
N ARG A 191 -8.80 0.86 -7.40
CA ARG A 191 -9.41 -0.27 -6.68
C ARG A 191 -10.51 0.20 -5.73
N VAL A 192 -10.22 1.20 -4.91
CA VAL A 192 -11.17 1.75 -3.92
C VAL A 192 -12.43 2.29 -4.62
N ASN A 193 -12.27 3.10 -5.68
CA ASN A 193 -13.38 3.60 -6.49
C ASN A 193 -14.24 2.46 -7.08
N TRP A 194 -13.60 1.46 -7.69
CA TRP A 194 -14.31 0.34 -8.29
C TRP A 194 -15.06 -0.48 -7.24
N CYS A 195 -14.44 -0.79 -6.09
CA CYS A 195 -15.08 -1.54 -5.02
C CYS A 195 -16.29 -0.81 -4.43
N LEU A 196 -16.17 0.50 -4.14
CA LEU A 196 -17.31 1.31 -3.69
C LEU A 196 -18.45 1.28 -4.70
N LYS A 197 -18.16 1.53 -5.99
CA LYS A 197 -19.17 1.52 -7.06
C LYS A 197 -19.64 0.11 -7.45
N HIS A 198 -18.99 -0.95 -6.97
CA HIS A 198 -19.47 -2.33 -7.06
C HIS A 198 -20.46 -2.64 -5.92
N MET A 199 -20.04 -2.41 -4.67
CA MET A 199 -20.86 -2.62 -3.46
C MET A 199 -22.17 -1.80 -3.51
N ALA A 200 -22.12 -0.59 -4.06
CA ALA A 200 -23.28 0.28 -4.25
C ALA A 200 -24.30 -0.21 -5.30
N LYS A 201 -23.99 -1.22 -6.12
CA LYS A 201 -24.97 -1.81 -7.06
C LYS A 201 -25.97 -2.71 -6.34
N THR A 202 -25.48 -3.47 -5.36
CA THR A 202 -26.25 -4.41 -4.53
C THR A 202 -26.96 -3.69 -3.37
N SER A 203 -26.42 -2.56 -2.91
CA SER A 203 -27.09 -1.69 -1.93
C SER A 203 -28.37 -1.06 -2.48
N LYS A 204 -29.41 -0.98 -1.63
CA LYS A 204 -30.62 -0.17 -1.87
C LYS A 204 -30.34 1.33 -1.77
N ILE A 205 -29.33 1.72 -0.98
CA ILE A 205 -28.90 3.11 -0.79
C ILE A 205 -27.66 3.35 -1.65
N ARG A 206 -27.77 4.30 -2.57
CA ARG A 206 -26.68 4.75 -3.45
C ARG A 206 -26.30 6.18 -3.06
N GLN A 207 -25.03 6.37 -2.72
CA GLN A 207 -24.41 7.68 -2.52
C GLN A 207 -23.09 7.66 -3.28
N ASP A 208 -22.87 8.65 -4.15
CA ASP A 208 -21.61 8.76 -4.88
C ASP A 208 -20.62 9.56 -4.01
N LEU A 209 -19.71 8.86 -3.36
CA LEU A 209 -18.73 9.46 -2.46
C LEU A 209 -17.60 10.10 -3.27
N GLU A 210 -17.27 11.36 -2.96
CA GLU A 210 -16.13 12.05 -3.57
C GLU A 210 -14.81 11.43 -3.10
N LEU A 211 -14.16 10.66 -3.99
CA LEU A 211 -12.90 9.99 -3.71
C LEU A 211 -11.71 10.78 -4.24
N LEU A 212 -11.04 11.50 -3.33
CA LEU A 212 -9.83 12.29 -3.58
C LEU A 212 -8.56 11.48 -3.26
N THR A 213 -7.39 12.05 -3.55
CA THR A 213 -6.10 11.45 -3.17
C THR A 213 -5.53 12.07 -1.90
N VAL A 214 -4.82 11.27 -1.09
CA VAL A 214 -4.08 11.77 0.08
C VAL A 214 -2.91 12.65 -0.38
N GLU A 215 -2.32 12.34 -1.53
CA GLU A 215 -1.20 13.08 -2.11
C GLU A 215 -1.60 14.51 -2.47
N ASP A 216 -2.77 14.71 -3.09
CA ASP A 216 -3.31 16.04 -3.41
C ASP A 216 -3.70 16.82 -2.15
N LEU A 217 -4.25 16.13 -1.12
CA LEU A 217 -4.54 16.75 0.18
C LEU A 217 -3.27 17.30 0.85
N VAL A 218 -2.21 16.49 0.95
CA VAL A 218 -0.95 16.92 1.57
C VAL A 218 -0.32 18.06 0.78
N VAL A 219 -0.34 18.01 -0.57
CA VAL A 219 0.09 19.15 -1.41
C VAL A 219 -0.70 20.42 -1.08
N GLY A 220 -2.03 20.33 -1.01
CA GLY A 220 -2.90 21.47 -0.70
C GLY A 220 -2.62 22.09 0.68
N ILE A 221 -2.42 21.26 1.71
CA ILE A 221 -2.05 21.74 3.06
C ILE A 221 -0.70 22.47 3.03
N TYR A 222 0.31 21.94 2.32
CA TYR A 222 1.61 22.61 2.21
C TYR A 222 1.55 23.92 1.42
N GLN A 223 0.79 23.96 0.31
CA GLN A 223 0.57 25.16 -0.49
C GLN A 223 -0.11 26.26 0.33
N GLN A 224 -1.16 25.92 1.08
CA GLN A 224 -1.90 26.87 1.92
C GLN A 224 -1.08 27.36 3.12
N LYS A 225 -0.39 26.47 3.84
CA LYS A 225 0.31 26.82 5.09
C LYS A 225 1.66 27.49 4.89
N PHE A 226 2.43 27.03 3.89
CA PHE A 226 3.84 27.43 3.73
C PHE A 226 4.15 28.12 2.40
N LEU A 227 3.13 28.35 1.55
CA LEU A 227 3.26 28.91 0.20
C LEU A 227 4.26 28.12 -0.66
N LYS A 228 4.30 26.79 -0.49
CA LYS A 228 5.23 25.86 -1.14
C LYS A 228 4.47 24.64 -1.67
N GLU A 229 4.74 24.26 -2.91
CA GLU A 229 4.28 22.98 -3.47
C GLU A 229 5.34 21.90 -3.26
N PRO A 230 5.09 20.87 -2.41
CA PRO A 230 6.00 19.75 -2.27
C PRO A 230 5.84 18.81 -3.46
N SER A 231 6.94 18.24 -3.97
CA SER A 231 6.84 17.31 -5.10
C SER A 231 5.99 16.09 -4.72
N LYS A 232 5.07 15.67 -5.61
CA LYS A 232 4.21 14.48 -5.36
C LYS A 232 5.02 13.20 -5.15
N THR A 233 6.26 13.14 -5.66
CA THR A 233 7.22 12.05 -5.38
C THR A 233 7.66 12.05 -3.92
N TRP A 234 7.98 13.20 -3.33
CA TRP A 234 8.31 13.32 -1.91
C TRP A 234 7.11 12.96 -1.02
N VAL A 235 5.90 13.44 -1.38
CA VAL A 235 4.66 13.11 -0.65
C VAL A 235 4.37 11.61 -0.67
N ARG A 236 4.59 10.91 -1.80
CA ARG A 236 4.48 9.43 -1.84
C ARG A 236 5.51 8.76 -0.93
N SER A 237 6.79 9.16 -1.00
CA SER A 237 7.83 8.62 -0.11
C SER A 237 7.50 8.78 1.38
N LEU A 238 6.87 9.89 1.76
CA LEU A 238 6.36 10.15 3.13
C LEU A 238 5.21 9.19 3.51
N LEU A 239 4.32 8.85 2.57
CA LEU A 239 3.18 7.94 2.76
C LEU A 239 3.53 6.44 2.59
N ASP A 240 4.77 6.14 2.18
CA ASP A 240 5.32 4.80 1.91
C ASP A 240 6.48 4.41 2.83
N VAL A 241 6.69 5.09 3.96
CA VAL A 241 7.63 4.65 5.01
C VAL A 241 7.18 3.33 5.67
N ALA A 242 8.12 2.47 6.05
CA ALA A 242 7.85 1.26 6.83
C ALA A 242 7.99 1.44 8.36
N MET A 243 8.26 2.66 8.85
CA MET A 243 8.43 2.98 10.28
C MET A 243 7.29 2.41 11.15
N TRP A 244 6.06 2.61 10.71
CA TRP A 244 4.84 2.21 11.41
C TRP A 244 4.38 0.77 11.08
N ASP A 245 5.14 -0.02 10.32
CA ASP A 245 4.66 -1.34 9.86
C ASP A 245 4.49 -2.35 10.97
N TYR A 246 5.33 -2.28 12.00
CA TYR A 246 5.35 -3.18 13.15
C TYR A 246 4.79 -2.56 14.44
N SER A 247 4.31 -1.31 14.38
CA SER A 247 3.72 -0.63 15.54
C SER A 247 2.46 -1.36 16.01
N SER A 248 2.34 -1.47 17.33
CA SER A 248 1.19 -2.02 18.03
C SER A 248 -0.12 -1.29 17.66
N ASN A 249 -1.26 -1.97 17.80
CA ASN A 249 -2.62 -1.44 17.59
C ASN A 249 -2.89 -0.79 16.21
N THR A 250 -1.99 -0.98 15.25
CA THR A 250 -2.04 -0.35 13.93
C THR A 250 -2.87 -1.18 12.94
N ARG A 251 -2.87 -2.52 13.06
CA ARG A 251 -3.68 -3.42 12.23
C ARG A 251 -5.00 -3.78 12.93
N CYS A 252 -5.90 -4.45 12.23
CA CYS A 252 -7.06 -5.08 12.88
C CYS A 252 -6.61 -6.32 13.66
N LYS A 253 -7.40 -6.73 14.67
CA LYS A 253 -7.09 -7.85 15.58
C LYS A 253 -6.59 -9.12 14.87
N TRP A 254 -7.27 -9.58 13.82
CA TRP A 254 -6.88 -10.78 13.07
C TRP A 254 -5.52 -10.63 12.37
N HIS A 255 -5.20 -9.45 11.85
CA HIS A 255 -3.91 -9.15 11.20
C HIS A 255 -2.76 -8.95 12.22
N GLU A 256 -3.06 -8.48 13.44
CA GLU A 256 -2.12 -8.53 14.57
C GLU A 256 -1.82 -9.99 14.95
N GLU A 257 -2.85 -10.79 15.23
CA GLU A 257 -2.75 -12.19 15.71
C GLU A 257 -2.03 -13.14 14.74
N ASN A 258 -2.05 -12.86 13.43
CA ASN A 258 -1.43 -13.69 12.39
C ASN A 258 -0.08 -13.13 11.87
N ASP A 259 0.43 -12.04 12.45
CA ASP A 259 1.58 -11.24 11.98
C ASP A 259 1.54 -10.90 10.48
N ILE A 260 0.46 -10.25 10.04
CA ILE A 260 0.27 -9.85 8.63
C ILE A 260 0.22 -8.33 8.52
N LEU A 261 1.17 -7.75 7.80
CA LEU A 261 1.34 -6.29 7.68
C LEU A 261 0.31 -5.61 6.76
N PHE A 262 -0.25 -6.36 5.80
CA PHE A 262 -1.17 -5.88 4.77
C PHE A 262 -2.64 -5.87 5.24
N CYS A 263 -2.95 -4.99 6.18
CA CYS A 263 -4.30 -4.73 6.68
C CYS A 263 -4.84 -3.40 6.13
N ALA A 264 -6.09 -3.36 5.66
CA ALA A 264 -6.72 -2.16 5.13
C ALA A 264 -6.81 -1.03 6.18
N LEU A 265 -7.15 -1.38 7.43
CA LEU A 265 -7.13 -0.43 8.55
C LEU A 265 -5.72 0.12 8.81
N ALA A 266 -4.69 -0.72 8.73
CA ALA A 266 -3.31 -0.29 8.93
C ALA A 266 -2.86 0.74 7.89
N VAL A 267 -3.28 0.61 6.62
CA VAL A 267 -2.99 1.63 5.60
C VAL A 267 -3.60 2.98 6.00
N CYS A 268 -4.85 2.98 6.49
CA CYS A 268 -5.54 4.20 6.94
C CYS A 268 -4.90 4.84 8.18
N LYS A 269 -4.52 4.05 9.19
CA LYS A 269 -3.81 4.56 10.38
C LYS A 269 -2.43 5.12 10.01
N LYS A 270 -1.68 4.43 9.16
CA LYS A 270 -0.35 4.87 8.70
C LYS A 270 -0.38 6.19 7.93
N ILE A 271 -1.41 6.44 7.12
CA ILE A 271 -1.62 7.75 6.47
C ILE A 271 -1.73 8.85 7.54
N ALA A 272 -2.59 8.68 8.54
CA ALA A 272 -2.75 9.64 9.64
C ALA A 272 -1.47 9.83 10.45
N TYR A 273 -0.69 8.76 10.71
CA TYR A 273 0.59 8.84 11.42
C TYR A 273 1.66 9.60 10.63
N CYS A 274 1.79 9.35 9.33
CA CYS A 274 2.74 10.08 8.47
C CYS A 274 2.39 11.56 8.34
N ILE A 275 1.09 11.89 8.20
CA ILE A 275 0.59 13.27 8.17
C ILE A 275 0.88 13.96 9.50
N SER A 276 0.54 13.35 10.63
CA SER A 276 0.79 13.91 11.96
C SER A 276 2.27 14.16 12.22
N ASN A 277 3.12 13.15 12.00
CA ASN A 277 4.56 13.26 12.22
C ASN A 277 5.24 14.32 11.33
N SER A 278 4.69 14.61 10.14
CA SER A 278 5.25 15.60 9.21
C SER A 278 4.66 17.01 9.33
N LEU A 279 3.48 17.17 9.93
CA LEU A 279 2.74 18.44 9.94
C LEU A 279 2.36 18.95 11.32
N ALA A 280 1.99 18.09 12.28
CA ALA A 280 1.42 18.54 13.56
C ALA A 280 2.36 19.50 14.32
N THR A 281 3.65 19.17 14.37
CA THR A 281 4.70 20.01 14.96
C THR A 281 4.88 21.35 14.25
N LEU A 282 4.69 21.40 12.93
CA LEU A 282 4.75 22.65 12.13
C LEU A 282 3.53 23.57 12.36
N PHE A 283 2.46 23.04 12.95
CA PHE A 283 1.30 23.78 13.42
C PHE A 283 1.34 24.04 14.94
N GLY A 284 2.43 23.66 15.63
CA GLY A 284 2.59 23.84 17.09
C GLY A 284 1.86 22.81 17.95
N ILE A 285 1.35 21.73 17.35
CA ILE A 285 0.56 20.69 18.01
C ILE A 285 1.51 19.66 18.63
N GLN A 286 1.27 19.29 19.89
CA GLN A 286 2.02 18.22 20.55
C GLN A 286 1.49 16.85 20.10
N LEU A 287 2.39 15.96 19.70
CA LEU A 287 2.05 14.60 19.29
C LEU A 287 1.59 13.76 20.49
N THR A 288 0.40 13.16 20.38
CA THR A 288 -0.19 12.22 21.34
C THR A 288 -0.26 10.81 20.76
N GLU A 289 -0.71 9.81 21.55
CA GLU A 289 -0.91 8.43 21.07
C GLU A 289 -1.94 8.30 19.93
N THR A 290 -2.85 9.27 19.76
CA THR A 290 -3.78 9.33 18.63
C THR A 290 -3.14 9.90 17.36
N HIS A 291 -2.05 10.68 17.48
CA HIS A 291 -1.31 11.25 16.36
C HIS A 291 -0.24 10.29 15.81
N VAL A 292 0.47 9.58 16.69
CA VAL A 292 1.46 8.54 16.37
C VAL A 292 1.50 7.51 17.51
N PRO A 293 1.85 6.23 17.27
CA PRO A 293 1.99 5.24 18.34
C PRO A 293 3.22 5.53 19.20
N LEU A 294 3.11 6.41 20.21
CA LEU A 294 4.24 7.00 20.95
C LEU A 294 5.17 5.97 21.61
N GLN A 295 4.60 4.86 22.12
CA GLN A 295 5.35 3.78 22.77
C GLN A 295 6.33 3.13 21.78
N ASP A 296 5.89 2.88 20.55
CA ASP A 296 6.73 2.40 19.46
C ASP A 296 7.64 3.52 18.90
N TYR A 297 7.14 4.77 18.86
CA TYR A 297 7.86 5.93 18.32
C TYR A 297 9.20 6.17 19.01
N GLN A 298 9.21 6.22 20.35
CA GLN A 298 10.43 6.48 21.11
C GLN A 298 11.50 5.38 20.92
N ALA A 299 11.09 4.13 20.72
CA ALA A 299 11.98 3.02 20.38
C ALA A 299 12.43 3.03 18.90
N SER A 300 11.57 3.51 17.99
CA SER A 300 11.77 3.52 16.53
C SER A 300 12.84 4.50 16.03
N ASN A 301 13.38 5.36 16.90
CA ASN A 301 14.58 6.15 16.62
C ASN A 301 15.81 5.29 16.27
N SER A 302 15.74 3.97 16.50
CA SER A 302 16.67 2.98 15.94
C SER A 302 16.06 2.25 14.73
N VAL A 303 16.74 2.33 13.58
CA VAL A 303 16.26 1.69 12.33
C VAL A 303 16.39 0.17 12.42
N THR A 304 15.26 -0.55 12.45
CA THR A 304 15.27 -2.00 12.67
C THR A 304 15.65 -2.82 11.43
N PRO A 305 16.31 -3.98 11.59
CA PRO A 305 16.56 -4.95 10.50
C PRO A 305 15.34 -5.31 9.65
N LYS A 306 14.14 -5.38 10.25
CA LYS A 306 12.90 -5.68 9.52
C LYS A 306 12.50 -4.51 8.61
N MET A 307 12.56 -3.27 9.12
CA MET A 307 12.24 -2.06 8.37
C MET A 307 13.12 -1.91 7.11
N VAL A 308 14.44 -2.05 7.24
CA VAL A 308 15.38 -2.01 6.10
C VAL A 308 15.04 -3.02 5.00
N VAL A 309 14.65 -4.24 5.39
CA VAL A 309 14.27 -5.29 4.44
C VAL A 309 12.96 -4.97 3.73
N LEU A 310 11.98 -4.38 4.43
CA LEU A 310 10.72 -3.95 3.83
C LEU A 310 10.91 -2.76 2.87
N ASP A 311 11.65 -1.73 3.26
CA ASP A 311 11.91 -0.57 2.41
C ASP A 311 12.69 -0.95 1.15
N ALA A 312 13.70 -1.84 1.28
CA ALA A 312 14.40 -2.42 0.14
C ALA A 312 13.45 -3.23 -0.78
N GLY A 313 12.51 -3.97 -0.21
CA GLY A 313 11.48 -4.72 -0.95
C GLY A 313 10.48 -3.81 -1.68
N ARG A 314 10.01 -2.75 -1.02
CA ARG A 314 9.14 -1.71 -1.61
C ARG A 314 9.85 -1.04 -2.80
N TYR A 315 11.11 -0.63 -2.63
CA TYR A 315 11.92 -0.01 -3.67
C TYR A 315 12.21 -0.95 -4.86
N GLN A 316 12.43 -2.24 -4.62
CA GLN A 316 12.53 -3.26 -5.67
C GLN A 316 11.21 -3.44 -6.43
N LYS A 317 10.07 -3.49 -5.72
CA LYS A 317 8.74 -3.62 -6.34
C LYS A 317 8.40 -2.41 -7.23
N LEU A 318 8.77 -1.20 -6.82
CA LEU A 318 8.63 0.01 -7.65
C LEU A 318 9.43 -0.06 -8.95
N LYS A 319 10.65 -0.65 -8.94
CA LYS A 319 11.44 -0.86 -10.17
C LYS A 319 10.85 -1.91 -11.12
N VAL A 320 10.13 -2.90 -10.59
CA VAL A 320 9.42 -3.92 -11.38
C VAL A 320 8.04 -3.43 -11.86
N GLY A 321 7.46 -2.42 -11.20
CA GLY A 321 6.13 -1.86 -11.48
C GLY A 321 5.99 -1.03 -12.76
N SER A 322 7.00 -1.00 -13.64
CA SER A 322 6.98 -0.27 -14.91
C SER A 322 6.80 -1.22 -16.11
N PRO A 323 5.56 -1.56 -16.52
CA PRO A 323 5.29 -2.45 -17.64
C PRO A 323 5.48 -1.73 -18.99
N GLY A 324 6.74 -1.58 -19.41
CA GLY A 324 7.05 -1.31 -20.81
C GLY A 324 6.67 -2.51 -21.67
N PHE A 325 5.64 -2.38 -22.50
CA PHE A 325 5.24 -3.42 -23.45
C PHE A 325 6.33 -3.62 -24.52
N SER A 326 7.11 -4.69 -24.42
CA SER A 326 8.01 -5.14 -25.47
C SER A 326 7.44 -6.38 -26.17
N HIS A 327 6.71 -6.14 -27.26
CA HIS A 327 6.37 -7.21 -28.21
C HIS A 327 7.66 -7.74 -28.86
N PHE A 328 7.95 -9.03 -28.70
CA PHE A 328 8.94 -9.75 -29.48
C PHE A 328 8.26 -10.91 -30.23
N SER A 329 7.80 -10.61 -31.45
CA SER A 329 7.53 -11.63 -32.46
C SER A 329 8.84 -11.94 -33.20
N PRO A 330 9.29 -13.20 -33.31
CA PRO A 330 10.53 -13.53 -33.99
C PRO A 330 10.31 -13.71 -35.50
N SER A 331 11.10 -13.03 -36.33
CA SER A 331 11.15 -13.29 -37.77
C SER A 331 12.52 -12.98 -38.39
N ASN A 332 13.02 -13.97 -39.13
CA ASN A 332 14.03 -13.92 -40.20
C ASN A 332 15.49 -14.26 -39.86
N GLN A 333 15.91 -15.35 -40.48
CA GLN A 333 17.25 -15.64 -41.02
C GLN A 333 17.73 -14.47 -41.91
N GLU A 334 19.02 -14.19 -42.12
CA GLU A 334 20.26 -14.88 -41.69
C GLU A 334 21.41 -13.82 -41.57
N GLN A 335 22.73 -13.99 -41.74
CA GLN A 335 23.56 -15.07 -42.30
C GLN A 335 24.98 -15.07 -41.67
N ARG A 336 26.04 -15.31 -42.46
CA ARG A 336 27.48 -15.29 -42.13
C ARG A 336 28.24 -14.82 -43.39
N PRO A 337 29.42 -14.17 -43.31
CA PRO A 337 30.64 -14.92 -42.97
C PRO A 337 31.80 -14.17 -42.25
N ASN A 338 32.62 -14.99 -41.55
CA ASN A 338 34.08 -14.97 -41.39
C ASN A 338 34.87 -13.78 -40.78
N THR A 339 35.89 -14.18 -40.01
CA THR A 339 36.94 -13.45 -39.24
C THR A 339 38.25 -13.30 -40.05
N PRO A 340 39.36 -12.68 -39.57
CA PRO A 340 39.70 -12.12 -38.23
C PRO A 340 40.10 -10.61 -38.31
N THR A 341 40.80 -9.92 -37.38
CA THR A 341 41.60 -10.24 -36.15
C THR A 341 41.61 -9.01 -35.22
N GLY A 342 42.07 -9.13 -33.95
CA GLY A 342 42.46 -7.99 -33.10
C GLY A 342 42.37 -8.21 -31.59
N ASP A 343 43.44 -7.85 -30.87
CA ASP A 343 43.76 -8.18 -29.47
C ASP A 343 42.80 -7.76 -28.33
N TYR A 344 42.74 -8.64 -27.31
CA TYR A 344 42.67 -8.44 -25.83
C TYR A 344 42.08 -7.14 -25.19
N PRO A 345 41.51 -7.26 -23.97
CA PRO A 345 40.68 -8.32 -23.39
C PRO A 345 39.32 -7.80 -22.86
N SER A 346 38.38 -8.69 -22.53
CA SER A 346 37.12 -8.29 -21.88
C SER A 346 36.45 -9.40 -21.08
N GLY A 347 35.69 -8.97 -20.06
CA GLY A 347 34.50 -9.68 -19.59
C GLY A 347 34.71 -10.85 -18.62
N VAL A 348 34.39 -10.61 -17.34
CA VAL A 348 34.11 -11.67 -16.36
C VAL A 348 33.03 -12.62 -16.91
N ARG A 349 33.32 -13.94 -16.91
CA ARG A 349 32.35 -14.96 -17.36
C ARG A 349 31.10 -14.97 -16.47
N ILE A 350 29.94 -14.62 -17.02
CA ILE A 350 28.65 -14.84 -16.36
C ILE A 350 28.24 -16.31 -16.60
N SER A 351 28.58 -17.18 -15.64
CA SER A 351 27.99 -18.51 -15.56
C SER A 351 26.62 -18.40 -14.87
N GLY A 352 25.54 -18.67 -15.60
CA GLY A 352 24.19 -18.56 -15.06
C GLY A 352 23.80 -19.76 -14.20
N GLN A 353 23.66 -19.55 -12.89
CA GLN A 353 22.89 -20.45 -12.01
C GLN A 353 21.94 -19.66 -11.10
N ASN A 354 20.70 -20.12 -11.04
CA ASN A 354 19.66 -19.53 -10.19
C ASN A 354 20.03 -19.70 -8.72
N SER A 355 20.34 -18.61 -8.03
CA SER A 355 20.53 -18.57 -6.58
C SER A 355 19.82 -17.36 -5.99
N SER A 356 19.25 -17.53 -4.79
CA SER A 356 18.57 -16.44 -4.07
C SER A 356 19.62 -15.52 -3.42
N VAL A 357 20.21 -14.63 -4.22
CA VAL A 357 21.26 -13.72 -3.75
C VAL A 357 20.65 -12.59 -2.93
N ARG A 358 20.47 -12.84 -1.62
CA ARG A 358 20.30 -11.78 -0.62
C ARG A 358 21.52 -10.85 -0.72
N GLY A 359 21.29 -9.60 -1.12
CA GLY A 359 22.37 -8.69 -1.52
C GLY A 359 23.41 -8.47 -0.41
N ARG A 360 24.70 -8.72 -0.71
CA ARG A 360 25.81 -8.73 0.26
C ARG A 360 25.94 -7.45 1.12
N GLY A 361 25.46 -6.31 0.62
CA GLY A 361 25.42 -5.05 1.37
C GLY A 361 24.47 -5.08 2.57
N ILE A 362 23.33 -5.79 2.48
CA ILE A 362 22.38 -5.92 3.60
C ILE A 362 23.01 -6.74 4.73
N THR A 363 23.69 -7.85 4.41
CA THR A 363 24.37 -8.67 5.43
C THR A 363 25.39 -7.85 6.21
N ARG A 364 26.25 -7.09 5.51
CA ARG A 364 27.24 -6.20 6.14
C ARG A 364 26.62 -5.09 7.00
N LEU A 365 25.48 -4.54 6.60
CA LEU A 365 24.77 -3.54 7.40
C LEU A 365 24.23 -4.16 8.70
N LEU A 366 23.64 -5.36 8.63
CA LEU A 366 23.14 -6.10 9.80
C LEU A 366 24.28 -6.53 10.74
N GLU A 367 25.44 -6.91 10.19
CA GLU A 367 26.68 -7.17 10.93
C GLU A 367 27.17 -5.90 11.64
N SER A 368 27.16 -4.74 10.96
CA SER A 368 27.59 -3.47 11.58
C SER A 368 26.66 -2.98 12.70
N ILE A 369 25.34 -3.15 12.57
CA ILE A 369 24.37 -2.79 13.61
C ILE A 369 24.52 -3.73 14.83
N SER A 370 24.76 -5.02 14.60
CA SER A 370 25.02 -6.00 15.67
C SER A 370 26.30 -5.69 16.47
N ASN A 371 27.26 -5.01 15.84
CA ASN A 371 28.53 -4.61 16.49
C ASN A 371 28.46 -3.22 17.16
N SER A 372 27.42 -2.41 16.93
CA SER A 372 27.30 -1.09 17.56
C SER A 372 26.66 -1.11 18.96
N SER A 373 25.96 -2.18 19.34
CA SER A 373 25.27 -2.30 20.63
C SER A 373 26.18 -2.54 21.85
N SER A 374 27.51 -2.53 21.67
CA SER A 374 28.50 -2.81 22.72
C SER A 374 29.39 -1.61 23.11
N ASN A 375 29.24 -0.44 22.46
CA ASN A 375 30.08 0.74 22.71
C ASN A 375 29.25 1.97 23.08
N ILE A 376 28.87 2.08 24.37
CA ILE A 376 28.36 3.33 24.95
C ILE A 376 29.53 4.11 25.55
N HIS A 377 29.92 5.22 24.92
CA HIS A 377 30.75 6.23 25.57
C HIS A 377 30.28 7.65 25.21
N ARG A 378 30.39 8.54 26.21
CA ARG A 378 29.85 9.90 26.20
C ARG A 378 30.37 10.74 25.02
N PHE A 379 29.48 11.51 24.42
CA PHE A 379 29.79 12.88 23.97
C PHE A 379 28.80 13.85 24.62
N ALA A 380 29.29 15.04 24.97
CA ALA A 380 28.58 16.02 25.80
C ALA A 380 28.04 17.19 24.97
N ASN A 381 27.22 18.03 25.61
CA ASN A 381 26.66 19.25 25.03
C ASN A 381 27.73 20.14 24.38
N CYS A 382 27.37 20.79 23.28
CA CYS A 382 28.11 21.92 22.73
C CYS A 382 27.14 23.10 22.63
N GLU A 383 27.16 23.97 23.64
CA GLU A 383 26.38 25.21 23.65
C GLU A 383 27.11 26.36 22.94
N THR A 384 26.35 27.36 22.55
CA THR A 384 26.72 28.51 21.73
C THR A 384 27.96 29.26 22.23
N ALA A 385 28.92 29.52 21.32
CA ALA A 385 29.98 30.51 21.51
C ALA A 385 29.70 31.77 20.66
N LEU A 386 29.31 32.86 21.32
CA LEU A 386 29.27 34.20 20.73
C LEU A 386 30.61 34.92 20.97
N SER A 387 31.09 35.67 19.98
CA SER A 387 32.38 36.37 20.04
C SER A 387 32.27 37.72 20.78
N PRO A 388 33.13 38.02 21.77
CA PRO A 388 33.19 39.32 22.41
C PRO A 388 34.08 40.30 21.63
N TYR A 389 33.53 41.47 21.30
CA TYR A 389 34.28 42.59 20.72
C TYR A 389 35.06 43.33 21.81
N MET A 390 36.31 43.74 21.53
CA MET A 390 37.14 44.45 22.51
C MET A 390 36.82 45.95 22.59
N SER A 391 36.89 46.51 23.80
CA SER A 391 37.23 47.92 23.98
C SER A 391 38.03 48.10 25.27
N GLN A 392 39.06 48.94 25.23
CA GLN A 392 39.80 49.39 26.40
C GLN A 392 39.38 50.83 26.71
N LYS A 393 39.18 51.20 27.98
CA LYS A 393 40.14 52.04 28.73
C LYS A 393 39.66 52.54 30.10
N ASP A 394 40.66 52.91 30.91
CA ASP A 394 40.72 53.98 31.91
C ASP A 394 39.58 54.08 32.94
N GLY A 395 39.82 53.48 34.12
CA GLY A 395 38.94 53.55 35.29
C GLY A 395 39.00 54.85 36.10
N TYR A 396 38.36 54.86 37.28
CA TYR A 396 38.75 55.68 38.44
C TYR A 396 38.18 55.09 39.75
N LYS A 397 38.57 55.71 40.87
CA LYS A 397 38.44 55.24 42.26
C LYS A 397 37.01 55.13 42.81
N SER A 398 36.90 54.25 43.81
CA SER A 398 35.95 54.17 44.93
C SER A 398 35.13 55.42 45.29
N PHE A 399 33.88 55.21 45.71
CA PHE A 399 33.41 55.60 47.06
C PHE A 399 32.17 54.78 47.50
N SER A 400 31.59 55.09 48.66
CA SER A 400 30.94 54.14 49.55
C SER A 400 29.41 54.28 49.73
N SER A 401 28.81 53.17 50.16
CA SER A 401 27.81 53.05 51.26
C SER A 401 26.38 53.62 51.16
N LEU A 402 25.46 52.81 51.70
CA LEU A 402 24.21 53.16 52.40
C LEU A 402 23.03 53.73 51.59
N SER A 403 22.02 52.89 51.36
CA SER A 403 20.84 52.83 52.25
C SER A 403 20.28 51.40 52.27
#